data_AF-A0A397MIT0-F1
#
_entry.id   AF-A0A397MIT0-F1
#
_cell.length_a   1.000
_cell.length_b   1.000
_cell.length_c   1.000
_cell.angle_alpha   90.00
_cell.angle_beta   90.00
_cell.angle_gamma   90.00
#
_symmetry.space_group_name_H-M   'P 1'
#
loop_
_entity.id
_entity.type
_entity.pdbx_description
1 polymer ?
#
loop_
_entity_poly.entity_id
_entity_poly.type
_entity_poly.pdbx_seq_one_letter_code
_entity_poly.pdbx_strand_id
1 'polypeptide(L)'
;MQCPKCKYEPTLAEHQASPEACLKCGIVYSKFGKAAGAVAASSSPRRGGNGSGLLAVILAVVIAVGGWFGYGYYQNRQTYGAVETEVRLASAHVKNVLAALDGSGGMTFAEYFGKADNAVKEIDSAIVRVSILEPKNAAVDQSIGYMKKGQEVVRSAAGVMRATLQFSSAANQAEAASSGMDSDNEYIRDAAYSRKLKALNEQKEALESISAARQSFLGAVAALNALGQEIEGISPTALIDQELYRSLEESKK
;
A
#
# COMPACT_ATOMS: atom_id res chain seq x y z
N MET A 1 33.75 -18.22 19.42
CA MET A 1 33.05 -17.72 20.62
C MET A 1 31.56 -17.73 20.34
N GLN A 2 30.76 -18.36 21.18
CA GLN A 2 29.31 -18.45 20.96
C GLN A 2 28.62 -17.20 21.52
N CYS A 3 27.72 -16.57 20.76
CA CYS A 3 27.02 -15.37 21.23
C CYS A 3 26.17 -15.68 22.48
N PRO A 4 26.33 -14.98 23.61
CA PRO A 4 25.61 -15.30 24.85
C PRO A 4 24.10 -15.09 24.76
N LYS A 5 23.62 -14.22 23.84
CA LYS A 5 22.18 -13.94 23.67
C LYS A 5 21.49 -14.88 22.70
N CYS A 6 22.11 -15.19 21.56
CA CYS A 6 21.44 -15.94 20.49
C CYS A 6 22.08 -17.30 20.16
N LYS A 7 23.13 -17.69 20.91
CA LYS A 7 23.91 -18.92 20.72
C LYS A 7 24.50 -19.13 19.32
N TYR A 8 24.52 -18.08 18.49
CA TYR A 8 25.11 -18.11 17.16
C TYR A 8 26.64 -18.27 17.24
N GLU A 9 27.19 -19.17 16.42
CA GLU A 9 28.62 -19.30 16.18
C GLU A 9 28.99 -18.63 14.86
N PRO A 10 29.71 -17.50 14.89
CA PRO A 10 30.14 -16.84 13.67
C PRO A 10 31.26 -17.63 12.98
N THR A 11 31.27 -17.59 11.66
CA THR A 11 32.39 -18.09 10.86
C THR A 11 33.62 -17.18 11.00
N LEU A 12 34.82 -17.68 10.69
CA LEU A 12 36.07 -16.89 10.75
C LEU A 12 36.01 -15.61 9.89
N ALA A 13 35.36 -15.68 8.73
CA ALA A 13 35.18 -14.53 7.84
C ALA A 13 34.26 -13.46 8.45
N GLU A 14 33.15 -13.89 9.07
CA GLU A 14 32.20 -13.00 9.75
C GLU A 14 32.82 -12.27 10.94
N HIS A 15 33.72 -12.94 11.66
CA HIS A 15 34.40 -12.35 12.81
C HIS A 15 35.37 -11.21 12.40
N GLN A 16 35.94 -11.26 11.19
CA GLN A 16 36.79 -10.19 10.67
C GLN A 16 35.98 -8.95 10.24
N ALA A 17 34.76 -9.15 9.70
CA ALA A 17 33.92 -8.06 9.23
C ALA A 17 33.30 -7.21 10.35
N SER A 18 33.08 -7.80 11.52
CA SER A 18 32.49 -7.10 12.67
C SER A 18 33.01 -7.68 13.99
N PRO A 19 34.26 -7.36 14.39
CA PRO A 19 34.90 -7.97 15.56
C PRO A 19 34.18 -7.65 16.87
N GLU A 20 33.41 -6.55 16.91
CA GLU A 20 32.77 -6.07 18.13
C GLU A 20 31.29 -6.44 18.23
N ALA A 21 30.60 -6.87 17.17
CA ALA A 21 29.14 -7.03 17.17
C ALA A 21 28.66 -8.35 16.55
N CYS A 22 27.66 -8.97 17.17
CA CYS A 22 27.03 -10.17 16.64
C CYS A 22 26.11 -9.84 15.45
N LEU A 23 26.41 -10.35 14.26
CA LEU A 23 25.64 -10.11 13.03
C LEU A 23 24.15 -10.47 13.14
N LYS A 24 23.81 -11.50 13.92
CA LYS A 24 22.42 -11.98 14.05
C LYS A 24 21.55 -11.14 14.98
N CYS A 25 22.11 -10.55 16.03
CA CYS A 25 21.32 -9.89 17.09
C CYS A 25 21.81 -8.49 17.49
N GLY A 26 22.88 -8.00 16.86
CA GLY A 26 23.43 -6.66 17.06
C GLY A 26 24.09 -6.42 18.42
N ILE A 27 24.29 -7.45 19.25
CA ILE A 27 24.96 -7.26 20.54
C ILE A 27 26.44 -6.96 20.37
N VAL A 28 26.91 -5.95 21.09
CA VAL A 28 28.33 -5.57 21.14
C VAL A 28 29.04 -6.37 22.24
N TYR A 29 30.04 -7.18 21.89
CA TYR A 29 30.77 -8.08 22.81
C TYR A 29 31.56 -7.33 23.89
N SER A 30 32.06 -6.13 23.58
CA SER A 30 32.86 -5.31 24.53
C SER A 30 32.08 -4.84 25.76
N LYS A 31 30.74 -4.83 25.70
CA LYS A 31 29.88 -4.46 26.84
C LYS A 31 29.71 -5.59 27.88
N PHE A 32 29.91 -6.85 27.49
CA PHE A 32 29.73 -7.99 28.40
C PHE A 32 30.98 -8.32 29.23
N GLY A 33 32.17 -7.98 28.74
CA GLY A 33 33.43 -8.25 29.45
C GLY A 33 33.65 -7.43 30.73
N LYS A 34 33.01 -6.27 30.88
CA LYS A 34 33.24 -5.36 32.02
C LYS A 34 32.31 -5.58 33.23
N ALA A 35 31.25 -6.37 33.09
CA ALA A 35 30.25 -6.55 34.15
C ALA A 35 30.62 -7.63 35.20
N ALA A 36 31.59 -8.50 34.90
CA ALA A 36 31.90 -9.65 35.78
C ALA A 36 32.91 -9.33 36.91
N GLY A 37 33.51 -8.13 36.95
CA GLY A 37 34.60 -7.80 37.88
C GLY A 37 34.30 -6.77 38.97
N ALA A 38 33.11 -6.17 39.01
CA ALA A 38 32.85 -4.97 39.83
C ALA A 38 31.72 -5.14 40.87
N VAL A 39 31.46 -6.36 41.35
CA VAL A 39 30.45 -6.62 42.38
C VAL A 39 31.10 -7.20 43.64
N ALA A 40 32.07 -6.48 44.21
CA ALA A 40 32.64 -6.80 45.51
C ALA A 40 33.28 -5.57 46.16
N ALA A 41 32.48 -4.60 46.62
CA ALA A 41 32.88 -3.71 47.72
C ALA A 41 31.73 -2.87 48.26
N SER A 42 31.54 -2.96 49.57
CA SER A 42 30.97 -1.94 50.48
C SER A 42 29.44 -1.78 50.56
N SER A 43 28.79 -2.74 51.21
CA SER A 43 27.58 -2.46 51.99
C SER A 43 27.96 -1.88 53.36
N SER A 44 28.07 -0.55 53.46
CA SER A 44 28.10 0.15 54.75
C SER A 44 26.67 0.49 55.20
N PRO A 45 26.16 -0.02 56.34
CA PRO A 45 24.84 0.32 56.83
C PRO A 45 24.84 1.73 57.41
N ARG A 46 24.55 2.75 56.58
CA ARG A 46 24.33 4.11 57.07
C ARG A 46 22.94 4.22 57.70
N ARG A 47 22.99 4.18 59.03
CA ARG A 47 21.97 4.47 60.04
C ARG A 47 21.30 5.84 59.82
N GLY A 48 19.97 5.83 59.72
CA GLY A 48 19.07 6.82 60.32
C GLY A 48 19.02 8.22 59.71
N GLY A 49 18.27 8.40 58.62
CA GLY A 49 17.74 9.69 58.20
C GLY A 49 16.49 9.47 57.35
N ASN A 50 15.30 9.68 57.93
CA ASN A 50 13.99 9.38 57.31
C ASN A 50 13.70 10.14 55.99
N GLY A 51 14.62 11.00 55.51
CA GLY A 51 14.52 11.71 54.24
C GLY A 51 14.97 10.93 53.00
N SER A 52 15.75 9.84 53.13
CA SER A 52 16.27 9.10 51.96
C SER A 52 15.24 8.17 51.30
N GLY A 53 14.24 7.71 52.06
CA GLY A 53 13.18 6.83 51.54
C GLY A 53 12.30 7.51 50.50
N LEU A 54 11.96 8.80 50.70
CA LEU A 54 11.09 9.55 49.78
C LEU A 54 11.72 9.71 48.40
N LEU A 55 13.01 10.05 48.32
CA LEU A 55 13.72 10.23 47.06
C LEU A 55 13.81 8.93 46.26
N ALA A 56 14.04 7.79 46.93
CA ALA A 56 14.08 6.49 46.27
C ALA A 56 12.72 6.11 45.67
N VAL A 57 11.62 6.41 46.38
CA VAL A 57 10.25 6.17 45.89
C VAL A 57 9.95 7.06 44.67
N ILE A 58 10.27 8.36 44.74
CA ILE A 58 10.06 9.28 43.61
C ILE A 58 10.83 8.80 42.37
N LEU A 59 12.10 8.42 42.53
CA LEU A 59 12.92 7.91 41.42
C LEU A 59 12.33 6.63 40.81
N ALA A 60 11.88 5.69 41.64
CA ALA A 60 11.23 4.47 41.18
C ALA A 60 9.96 4.75 40.37
N VAL A 61 9.14 5.70 40.83
CA VAL A 61 7.92 6.14 40.10
C VAL A 61 8.28 6.78 38.76
N VAL A 62 9.30 7.65 38.72
CA VAL A 62 9.75 8.29 37.46
C VAL A 62 10.25 7.25 36.45
N ILE A 63 11.00 6.24 36.89
CA ILE A 63 11.47 5.15 36.02
C ILE A 63 10.30 4.30 35.52
N ALA A 64 9.34 3.97 36.40
CA ALA A 64 8.16 3.19 36.01
C ALA A 64 7.30 3.93 34.99
N VAL A 65 7.03 5.22 35.22
CA VAL A 65 6.28 6.09 34.30
C VAL A 65 7.04 6.25 32.98
N GLY A 66 8.35 6.53 33.02
CA GLY A 66 9.18 6.65 31.83
C GLY A 66 9.24 5.36 31.01
N GLY A 67 9.30 4.20 31.67
CA GLY A 67 9.23 2.89 31.04
C GLY A 67 7.90 2.63 30.33
N TRP A 68 6.78 3.00 30.96
CA TRP A 68 5.44 2.88 30.38
C TRP A 68 5.29 3.74 29.11
N PHE A 69 5.65 5.02 29.18
CA PHE A 69 5.61 5.92 28.01
C PHE A 69 6.59 5.48 26.91
N GLY A 70 7.80 5.05 27.28
CA GLY A 70 8.80 4.55 26.33
C GLY A 70 8.34 3.30 25.60
N TYR A 71 7.67 2.38 26.30
CA TYR A 71 7.10 1.17 25.70
C TYR A 71 5.97 1.50 24.72
N GLY A 72 5.04 2.39 25.10
CA GLY A 72 3.97 2.83 24.21
C GLY A 72 4.50 3.54 22.95
N TYR A 73 5.49 4.41 23.09
CA TYR A 73 6.14 5.07 21.95
C TYR A 73 6.86 4.06 21.03
N TYR A 74 7.52 3.07 21.61
CA TYR A 74 8.20 2.02 20.86
C TYR A 74 7.23 1.13 20.06
N GLN A 75 6.12 0.71 20.69
CA GLN A 75 5.08 -0.06 20.01
C GLN A 75 4.46 0.72 18.85
N ASN A 76 4.13 2.00 19.07
CA ASN A 76 3.63 2.87 18.01
C ASN A 76 4.62 2.96 16.84
N ARG A 77 5.91 3.14 17.11
CA ARG A 77 6.91 3.21 16.04
C ARG A 77 7.01 1.93 15.21
N GLN A 78 6.84 0.76 15.84
CA GLN A 78 6.81 -0.51 15.12
C GLN A 78 5.54 -0.63 14.25
N THR A 79 4.38 -0.23 14.76
CA THR A 79 3.14 -0.28 13.97
C THR A 79 3.22 0.64 12.77
N TYR A 80 3.73 1.87 12.91
CA TYR A 80 3.92 2.78 11.77
C TYR A 80 4.78 2.19 10.67
N GLY A 81 5.90 1.54 11.00
CA GLY A 81 6.77 0.91 10.00
C GLY A 81 6.10 -0.25 9.25
N ALA A 82 5.31 -1.06 9.97
CA ALA A 82 4.54 -2.14 9.36
C ALA A 82 3.43 -1.60 8.44
N VAL A 83 2.66 -0.61 8.91
CA VAL A 83 1.59 0.04 8.13
C VAL A 83 2.16 0.71 6.89
N GLU A 84 3.26 1.45 7.01
CA GLU A 84 3.91 2.14 5.88
C GLU A 84 4.30 1.15 4.77
N THR A 85 4.82 -0.02 5.15
CA THR A 85 5.22 -1.06 4.19
C THR A 85 4.02 -1.58 3.40
N GLU A 86 2.91 -1.84 4.07
CA GLU A 86 1.66 -2.32 3.45
C GLU A 86 0.99 -1.24 2.59
N VAL A 87 0.98 0.01 3.04
CA VAL A 87 0.47 1.16 2.28
C VAL A 87 1.30 1.36 1.01
N ARG A 88 2.63 1.30 1.10
CA ARG A 88 3.53 1.41 -0.06
C ARG A 88 3.26 0.29 -1.08
N LEU A 89 3.07 -0.94 -0.61
CA LEU A 89 2.75 -2.08 -1.48
C LEU A 89 1.40 -1.88 -2.18
N ALA A 90 0.36 -1.48 -1.43
CA ALA A 90 -0.95 -1.19 -1.98
C ALA A 90 -0.90 -0.06 -3.04
N SER A 91 -0.19 1.05 -2.74
CA SER A 91 0.03 2.15 -3.68
C SER A 91 0.74 1.69 -4.95
N ALA A 92 1.73 0.80 -4.84
CA ALA A 92 2.42 0.23 -5.99
C ALA A 92 1.49 -0.61 -6.87
N HIS A 93 0.58 -1.40 -6.28
CA HIS A 93 -0.43 -2.14 -7.03
C HIS A 93 -1.39 -1.22 -7.78
N VAL A 94 -1.87 -0.15 -7.13
CA VAL A 94 -2.72 0.86 -7.78
C VAL A 94 -1.96 1.52 -8.94
N LYS A 95 -0.72 1.98 -8.71
CA LYS A 95 0.13 2.60 -9.73
C LYS A 95 0.36 1.68 -10.92
N ASN A 96 0.60 0.39 -10.69
CA ASN A 96 0.80 -0.60 -11.73
C ASN A 96 -0.43 -0.83 -12.61
N VAL A 97 -1.65 -0.74 -12.05
CA VAL A 97 -2.89 -0.82 -12.81
C VAL A 97 -3.12 0.47 -13.59
N LEU A 98 -2.88 1.63 -12.99
CA LEU A 98 -3.02 2.92 -13.64
C LEU A 98 -2.04 3.11 -14.81
N ALA A 99 -0.78 2.66 -14.65
CA ALA A 99 0.19 2.68 -15.73
C ALA A 99 -0.21 1.76 -16.91
N ALA A 100 -0.92 0.67 -16.63
CA ALA A 100 -1.46 -0.21 -17.67
C ALA A 100 -2.68 0.40 -18.38
N LEU A 101 -3.43 1.28 -17.70
CA LEU A 101 -4.57 1.99 -18.28
C LEU A 101 -4.14 2.98 -19.36
N ASP A 102 -2.95 3.60 -19.20
CA ASP A 102 -2.39 4.59 -20.13
C ASP A 102 -1.89 3.97 -21.46
N GLY A 103 -2.12 2.68 -21.70
CA GLY A 103 -1.84 2.03 -22.99
C GLY A 103 -0.35 1.85 -23.33
N SER A 104 0.56 2.25 -22.45
CA SER A 104 2.03 2.20 -22.68
C SER A 104 2.60 0.80 -22.94
N GLY A 105 1.84 -0.27 -22.69
CA GLY A 105 2.34 -1.65 -22.69
C GLY A 105 1.76 -2.62 -23.73
N GLY A 106 0.88 -2.18 -24.65
CA GLY A 106 0.27 -3.10 -25.64
C GLY A 106 -0.56 -4.24 -25.02
N MET A 107 -1.03 -4.06 -23.78
CA MET A 107 -1.72 -5.08 -22.99
C MET A 107 -3.13 -5.34 -23.53
N THR A 108 -3.53 -6.61 -23.59
CA THR A 108 -4.90 -7.00 -23.96
C THR A 108 -5.89 -6.71 -22.81
N PHE A 109 -7.19 -6.61 -23.13
CA PHE A 109 -8.22 -6.42 -22.10
C PHE A 109 -8.22 -7.54 -21.04
N ALA A 110 -8.00 -8.79 -21.45
CA ALA A 110 -7.97 -9.93 -20.54
C ALA A 110 -6.81 -9.84 -19.54
N GLU A 111 -5.61 -9.49 -20.01
CA GLU A 111 -4.44 -9.27 -19.16
C GLU A 111 -4.66 -8.09 -18.20
N TYR A 112 -5.26 -7.00 -18.68
CA TYR A 112 -5.60 -5.86 -17.85
C TYR A 112 -6.54 -6.25 -16.71
N PHE A 113 -7.62 -6.98 -16.99
CA PHE A 113 -8.56 -7.42 -15.95
C PHE A 113 -7.91 -8.38 -14.96
N GLY A 114 -7.09 -9.33 -15.44
CA GLY A 114 -6.32 -10.21 -14.56
C GLY A 114 -5.38 -9.42 -13.63
N LYS A 115 -4.71 -8.38 -14.15
CA LYS A 115 -3.84 -7.50 -13.36
C LYS A 115 -4.64 -6.70 -12.32
N ALA A 116 -5.78 -6.14 -12.70
CA ALA A 116 -6.66 -5.40 -11.80
C ALA A 116 -7.22 -6.28 -10.68
N ASP A 117 -7.69 -7.49 -11.00
CA ASP A 117 -8.22 -8.45 -10.02
C ASP A 117 -7.14 -8.90 -9.03
N ASN A 118 -5.92 -9.17 -9.52
CA ASN A 118 -4.79 -9.49 -8.66
C ASN A 118 -4.42 -8.31 -7.76
N ALA A 119 -4.38 -7.08 -8.27
CA ALA A 119 -4.14 -5.89 -7.47
C ALA A 119 -5.19 -5.71 -6.35
N VAL A 120 -6.47 -5.95 -6.63
CA VAL A 120 -7.53 -5.90 -5.61
C VAL A 120 -7.28 -6.93 -4.50
N LYS A 121 -6.93 -8.17 -4.85
CA LYS A 121 -6.64 -9.24 -3.88
C LYS A 121 -5.44 -8.90 -2.99
N GLU A 122 -4.37 -8.39 -3.58
CA GLU A 122 -3.17 -8.00 -2.82
C GLU A 122 -3.46 -6.83 -1.86
N ILE A 123 -4.22 -5.82 -2.30
CA ILE A 123 -4.64 -4.72 -1.44
C ILE A 123 -5.55 -5.22 -0.32
N ASP A 124 -6.46 -6.17 -0.60
CA ASP A 124 -7.33 -6.76 0.43
C ASP A 124 -6.52 -7.52 1.49
N SER A 125 -5.51 -8.27 1.06
CA SER A 125 -4.57 -8.94 1.96
C SER A 125 -3.82 -7.93 2.85
N ALA A 126 -3.35 -6.82 2.26
CA ALA A 126 -2.69 -5.74 2.99
C ALA A 126 -3.61 -5.10 4.04
N ILE A 127 -4.90 -4.85 3.69
CA ILE A 127 -5.91 -4.35 4.64
C ILE A 127 -6.07 -5.30 5.82
N VAL A 128 -6.17 -6.60 5.57
CA VAL A 128 -6.29 -7.60 6.64
C VAL A 128 -5.05 -7.57 7.54
N ARG A 129 -3.85 -7.56 6.96
CA ARG A 129 -2.58 -7.51 7.72
C ARG A 129 -2.46 -6.25 8.58
N VAL A 130 -2.90 -5.10 8.08
CA VAL A 130 -2.92 -3.85 8.85
C VAL A 130 -4.00 -3.86 9.94
N SER A 131 -5.16 -4.47 9.69
CA SER A 131 -6.29 -4.48 10.63
C SER A 131 -6.04 -5.27 11.92
N ILE A 132 -5.09 -6.21 11.89
CA ILE A 132 -4.70 -7.03 13.05
C ILE A 132 -3.56 -6.42 13.88
N LEU A 133 -3.00 -5.27 13.49
CA LEU A 133 -1.92 -4.63 14.22
C LEU A 133 -2.42 -3.97 15.51
N GLU A 134 -1.63 -4.11 16.58
CA GLU A 134 -1.84 -3.44 17.86
C GLU A 134 -0.65 -2.54 18.20
N PRO A 135 -0.88 -1.35 18.80
CA PRO A 135 -2.19 -0.79 19.18
C PRO A 135 -2.95 -0.16 17.99
N LYS A 136 -4.29 -0.16 18.08
CA LYS A 136 -5.14 0.59 17.15
C LYS A 136 -5.00 2.09 17.39
N ASN A 137 -4.53 2.81 16.39
CA ASN A 137 -4.40 4.26 16.41
C ASN A 137 -5.05 4.85 15.15
N ALA A 138 -5.25 6.17 15.13
CA ALA A 138 -5.90 6.86 14.01
C ALA A 138 -5.20 6.61 12.67
N ALA A 139 -3.86 6.50 12.67
CA ALA A 139 -3.10 6.27 11.45
C ALA A 139 -3.36 4.88 10.84
N VAL A 140 -3.57 3.84 11.65
CA VAL A 140 -3.99 2.51 11.17
C VAL A 140 -5.34 2.61 10.46
N ASP A 141 -6.33 3.27 11.07
CA ASP A 141 -7.67 3.40 10.50
C ASP A 141 -7.68 4.25 9.21
N GLN A 142 -6.94 5.36 9.20
CA GLN A 142 -6.75 6.21 8.02
C GLN A 142 -6.07 5.44 6.87
N SER A 143 -5.05 4.63 7.19
CA SER A 143 -4.34 3.79 6.21
C SER A 143 -5.24 2.71 5.61
N ILE A 144 -6.09 2.09 6.42
CA ILE A 144 -7.12 1.16 5.93
C ILE A 144 -8.10 1.90 5.01
N GLY A 145 -8.54 3.10 5.38
CA GLY A 145 -9.40 3.94 4.55
C GLY A 145 -8.76 4.23 3.18
N TYR A 146 -7.49 4.63 3.18
CA TYR A 146 -6.71 4.87 1.97
C TYR A 146 -6.61 3.64 1.08
N MET A 147 -6.22 2.48 1.63
CA MET A 147 -6.12 1.23 0.87
C MET A 147 -7.47 0.80 0.27
N LYS A 148 -8.58 0.96 1.02
CA LYS A 148 -9.93 0.69 0.50
C LYS A 148 -10.28 1.60 -0.68
N LYS A 149 -9.93 2.88 -0.61
CA LYS A 149 -10.08 3.79 -1.76
C LYS A 149 -9.15 3.42 -2.92
N GLY A 150 -7.95 2.90 -2.63
CA GLY A 150 -7.07 2.31 -3.64
C GLY A 150 -7.75 1.17 -4.41
N GLN A 151 -8.45 0.25 -3.71
CA GLN A 151 -9.24 -0.77 -4.38
C GLN A 151 -10.37 -0.19 -5.24
N GLU A 152 -11.05 0.86 -4.77
CA GLU A 152 -12.12 1.52 -5.53
C GLU A 152 -11.59 2.17 -6.82
N VAL A 153 -10.39 2.77 -6.77
CA VAL A 153 -9.69 3.27 -7.96
C VAL A 153 -9.38 2.14 -8.93
N VAL A 154 -8.86 1.00 -8.48
CA VAL A 154 -8.60 -0.15 -9.35
C VAL A 154 -9.90 -0.69 -9.98
N ARG A 155 -10.97 -0.82 -9.19
CA ARG A 155 -12.27 -1.31 -9.68
C ARG A 155 -12.92 -0.36 -10.69
N SER A 156 -12.84 0.95 -10.45
CA SER A 156 -13.37 1.96 -11.37
C SER A 156 -12.54 2.07 -12.66
N ALA A 157 -11.21 1.94 -12.59
CA ALA A 157 -10.36 1.83 -13.77
C ALA A 157 -10.72 0.61 -14.63
N ALA A 158 -10.96 -0.55 -14.00
CA ALA A 158 -11.51 -1.72 -14.70
C ALA A 158 -12.91 -1.47 -15.28
N GLY A 159 -13.75 -0.67 -14.62
CA GLY A 159 -15.02 -0.20 -15.17
C GLY A 159 -14.85 0.56 -16.49
N VAL A 160 -13.91 1.50 -16.55
CA VAL A 160 -13.57 2.26 -17.77
C VAL A 160 -13.15 1.31 -18.90
N MET A 161 -12.28 0.34 -18.60
CA MET A 161 -11.83 -0.62 -19.61
C MET A 161 -12.94 -1.56 -20.10
N ARG A 162 -13.89 -1.96 -19.24
CA ARG A 162 -15.06 -2.74 -19.67
C ARG A 162 -15.96 -1.94 -20.62
N ALA A 163 -16.21 -0.67 -20.31
CA ALA A 163 -17.00 0.21 -21.17
C ALA A 163 -16.28 0.44 -22.52
N THR A 164 -14.95 0.59 -22.50
CA THR A 164 -14.12 0.72 -23.70
C THR A 164 -14.16 -0.54 -24.57
N LEU A 165 -14.12 -1.73 -23.95
CA LEU A 165 -14.27 -3.00 -24.66
C LEU A 165 -15.64 -3.12 -25.36
N GLN A 166 -16.73 -2.71 -24.68
CA GLN A 166 -18.06 -2.70 -25.28
C GLN A 166 -18.13 -1.77 -26.50
N PHE A 167 -17.55 -0.57 -26.39
CA PHE A 167 -17.44 0.35 -27.51
C PHE A 167 -16.67 -0.25 -28.69
N SER A 168 -15.50 -0.84 -28.43
CA SER A 168 -14.68 -1.49 -29.47
C SER A 168 -15.43 -2.66 -30.14
N SER A 169 -16.16 -3.47 -29.38
CA SER A 169 -17.00 -4.53 -29.92
C SER A 169 -18.10 -3.98 -30.84
N ALA A 170 -18.80 -2.93 -30.42
CA ALA A 170 -19.83 -2.28 -31.24
C ALA A 170 -19.25 -1.57 -32.49
N ALA A 171 -18.04 -1.03 -32.39
CA ALA A 171 -17.28 -0.49 -33.53
C ALA A 171 -16.98 -1.58 -34.57
N ASN A 172 -16.42 -2.71 -34.15
CA ASN A 172 -16.10 -3.83 -35.03
C ASN A 172 -17.36 -4.40 -35.71
N GLN A 173 -18.49 -4.45 -35.00
CA GLN A 173 -19.77 -4.87 -35.58
C GLN A 173 -20.28 -3.90 -36.65
N ALA A 174 -20.16 -2.59 -36.41
CA ALA A 174 -20.55 -1.58 -37.39
C ALA A 174 -19.67 -1.62 -38.64
N GLU A 175 -18.38 -1.85 -38.48
CA GLU A 175 -17.42 -2.02 -39.58
C GLU A 175 -17.73 -3.27 -40.40
N ALA A 176 -17.92 -4.42 -39.74
CA ALA A 176 -18.32 -5.65 -40.40
C ALA A 176 -19.65 -5.48 -41.15
N ALA A 177 -20.64 -4.80 -40.56
CA ALA A 177 -21.89 -4.49 -41.22
C ALA A 177 -21.70 -3.57 -42.44
N SER A 178 -20.72 -2.66 -42.41
CA SER A 178 -20.42 -1.78 -43.53
C SER A 178 -19.98 -2.54 -44.78
N SER A 179 -19.17 -3.59 -44.64
CA SER A 179 -18.78 -4.44 -45.79
C SER A 179 -19.96 -5.14 -46.47
N GLY A 180 -21.05 -5.40 -45.73
CA GLY A 180 -22.26 -6.00 -46.29
C GLY A 180 -23.12 -5.00 -47.09
N MET A 181 -22.89 -3.70 -46.94
CA MET A 181 -23.64 -2.66 -47.65
C MET A 181 -23.26 -2.55 -49.12
N ASP A 182 -22.03 -2.99 -49.47
CA ASP A 182 -21.51 -2.97 -50.84
C ASP A 182 -21.96 -4.20 -51.66
N SER A 183 -22.83 -5.06 -51.09
CA SER A 183 -23.37 -6.23 -51.77
C SER A 183 -24.36 -5.85 -52.88
N ASP A 184 -24.24 -6.52 -54.03
CA ASP A 184 -25.20 -6.43 -55.14
C ASP A 184 -26.60 -6.97 -54.78
N ASN A 185 -26.69 -7.85 -53.77
CA ASN A 185 -27.94 -8.39 -53.28
C ASN A 185 -28.63 -7.43 -52.30
N GLU A 186 -29.83 -6.95 -52.66
CA GLU A 186 -30.66 -6.03 -51.88
C GLU A 186 -30.95 -6.54 -50.45
N TYR A 187 -31.28 -7.82 -50.28
CA TYR A 187 -31.57 -8.38 -48.96
C TYR A 187 -30.36 -8.33 -48.02
N ILE A 188 -29.15 -8.55 -48.56
CA ILE A 188 -27.91 -8.48 -47.79
C ILE A 188 -27.64 -7.03 -47.37
N ARG A 189 -27.83 -6.08 -48.30
CA ARG A 189 -27.65 -4.65 -48.05
C ARG A 189 -28.61 -4.12 -46.98
N ASP A 190 -29.88 -4.49 -47.03
CA ASP A 190 -30.88 -4.07 -46.04
C ASP A 190 -30.57 -4.64 -44.64
N ALA A 191 -30.21 -5.93 -44.57
CA ALA A 191 -29.79 -6.56 -43.32
C ALA A 191 -28.51 -5.92 -42.76
N ALA A 192 -27.55 -5.60 -43.62
CA ALA A 192 -26.31 -4.90 -43.26
C ALA A 192 -26.60 -3.49 -42.72
N TYR A 193 -27.49 -2.74 -43.37
CA TYR A 193 -27.92 -1.42 -42.91
C TYR A 193 -28.56 -1.47 -41.52
N SER A 194 -29.48 -2.40 -41.29
CA SER A 194 -30.12 -2.59 -39.97
C SER A 194 -29.10 -2.94 -38.88
N ARG A 195 -28.16 -3.86 -39.17
CA ARG A 195 -27.08 -4.23 -38.24
C ARG A 195 -26.17 -3.04 -37.93
N LYS A 196 -25.82 -2.24 -38.95
CA LYS A 196 -24.99 -1.06 -38.78
C LYS A 196 -25.68 -0.02 -37.89
N LEU A 197 -26.96 0.27 -38.13
CA LEU A 197 -27.73 1.17 -37.28
C LEU A 197 -27.78 0.70 -35.82
N LYS A 198 -28.03 -0.60 -35.61
CA LYS A 198 -28.01 -1.18 -34.26
C LYS A 198 -26.65 -1.01 -33.58
N ALA A 199 -25.57 -1.35 -34.28
CA ALA A 199 -24.20 -1.21 -33.76
C ALA A 199 -23.82 0.25 -33.46
N LEU A 200 -24.30 1.21 -34.26
CA LEU A 200 -24.11 2.65 -34.00
C LEU A 200 -24.86 3.11 -32.74
N ASN A 201 -26.07 2.60 -32.50
CA ASN A 201 -26.79 2.87 -31.24
C ASN A 201 -26.06 2.28 -30.04
N GLU A 202 -25.57 1.03 -30.16
CA GLU A 202 -24.75 0.40 -29.12
C GLU A 202 -23.43 1.17 -28.87
N GLN A 203 -22.79 1.71 -29.90
CA GLN A 203 -21.62 2.59 -29.73
C GLN A 203 -21.97 3.86 -28.94
N LYS A 204 -23.11 4.49 -29.23
CA LYS A 204 -23.57 5.68 -28.50
C LYS A 204 -23.79 5.37 -27.02
N GLU A 205 -24.49 4.29 -26.72
CA GLU A 205 -24.70 3.83 -25.33
C GLU A 205 -23.38 3.49 -24.63
N ALA A 206 -22.45 2.85 -25.33
CA ALA A 206 -21.13 2.55 -24.81
C ALA A 206 -20.31 3.83 -24.53
N LEU A 207 -20.41 4.88 -25.36
CA LEU A 207 -19.77 6.17 -25.11
C LEU A 207 -20.31 6.84 -23.84
N GLU A 208 -21.63 6.80 -23.62
CA GLU A 208 -22.24 7.31 -22.39
C GLU A 208 -21.74 6.52 -21.16
N SER A 209 -21.64 5.19 -21.29
CA SER A 209 -21.08 4.31 -20.26
C SER A 209 -19.61 4.62 -19.96
N ILE A 210 -18.78 4.87 -20.98
CA ILE A 210 -17.36 5.27 -20.81
C ILE A 210 -17.29 6.60 -20.04
N SER A 211 -18.10 7.59 -20.42
CA SER A 211 -18.14 8.89 -19.74
C SER A 211 -18.51 8.75 -18.25
N ALA A 212 -19.57 7.98 -17.96
CA ALA A 212 -20.00 7.72 -16.58
C ALA A 212 -18.95 6.96 -15.77
N ALA A 213 -18.35 5.91 -16.36
CA ALA A 213 -17.27 5.15 -15.73
C ALA A 213 -16.05 6.04 -15.45
N ARG A 214 -15.70 6.93 -16.37
CA ARG A 214 -14.60 7.88 -16.21
C ARG A 214 -14.87 8.89 -15.09
N GLN A 215 -16.10 9.40 -14.99
CA GLN A 215 -16.48 10.28 -13.90
C GLN A 215 -16.38 9.59 -12.53
N SER A 216 -16.84 8.34 -12.43
CA SER A 216 -16.70 7.52 -11.22
C SER A 216 -15.22 7.28 -10.88
N PHE A 217 -14.40 6.94 -11.88
CA PHE A 217 -12.97 6.77 -11.71
C PHE A 217 -12.27 8.04 -11.20
N LEU A 218 -12.53 9.20 -11.80
CA LEU A 218 -11.98 10.47 -11.35
C LEU A 218 -12.44 10.82 -9.92
N GLY A 219 -13.70 10.52 -9.58
CA GLY A 219 -14.21 10.68 -8.21
C GLY A 219 -13.47 9.80 -7.19
N ALA A 220 -13.20 8.54 -7.53
CA ALA A 220 -12.44 7.62 -6.69
C ALA A 220 -10.98 8.08 -6.52
N VAL A 221 -10.36 8.57 -7.59
CA VAL A 221 -8.99 9.12 -7.57
C VAL A 221 -8.91 10.37 -6.69
N ALA A 222 -9.86 11.29 -6.80
CA ALA A 222 -9.93 12.48 -5.95
C ALA A 222 -10.12 12.12 -4.47
N ALA A 223 -10.99 11.15 -4.16
CA ALA A 223 -11.19 10.67 -2.79
C ALA A 223 -9.94 9.98 -2.22
N LEU A 224 -9.20 9.23 -3.04
CA LEU A 224 -7.93 8.62 -2.65
C LEU A 224 -6.86 9.68 -2.33
N ASN A 225 -6.76 10.72 -3.16
CA ASN A 225 -5.83 11.84 -2.92
C ASN A 225 -6.18 12.58 -1.61
N ALA A 226 -7.47 12.88 -1.38
CA ALA A 226 -7.93 13.53 -0.16
C ALA A 226 -7.54 12.73 1.09
N LEU A 227 -7.81 11.42 1.12
CA LEU A 227 -7.38 10.56 2.23
C LEU A 227 -5.85 10.50 2.36
N GLY A 228 -5.12 10.50 1.25
CA GLY A 228 -3.66 10.54 1.27
C GLY A 228 -3.09 11.78 1.96
N GLN A 229 -3.80 12.91 1.90
CA GLN A 229 -3.40 14.16 2.57
C GLN A 229 -3.75 14.16 4.07
N GLU A 230 -4.72 13.35 4.49
CA GLU A 230 -5.16 13.24 5.89
C GLU A 230 -4.37 12.21 6.72
N ILE A 231 -3.61 11.32 6.07
CA ILE A 231 -2.83 10.29 6.77
C ILE A 231 -1.64 10.92 7.50
N GLU A 232 -1.66 10.87 8.82
CA GLU A 232 -0.56 11.31 9.66
C GLU A 232 0.45 10.17 9.94
N GLY A 233 1.74 10.50 9.97
CA GLY A 233 2.80 9.58 10.39
C GLY A 233 3.25 8.56 9.35
N ILE A 234 2.73 8.63 8.12
CA ILE A 234 3.21 7.84 6.97
C ILE A 234 4.05 8.72 6.05
N SER A 235 5.15 8.17 5.56
CA SER A 235 5.99 8.85 4.58
C SER A 235 5.21 9.17 3.30
N PRO A 236 5.28 10.39 2.75
CA PRO A 236 4.66 10.73 1.47
C PRO A 236 5.08 9.80 0.32
N THR A 237 6.28 9.21 0.41
CA THR A 237 6.81 8.24 -0.57
C THR A 237 6.11 6.87 -0.57
N ALA A 238 5.31 6.57 0.47
CA ALA A 238 4.48 5.38 0.51
C ALA A 238 3.14 5.59 -0.20
N LEU A 239 2.77 6.84 -0.46
CA LEU A 239 1.54 7.21 -1.16
C LEU A 239 1.79 7.25 -2.67
N ILE A 240 0.71 7.23 -3.45
CA ILE A 240 0.77 7.46 -4.89
C ILE A 240 1.33 8.86 -5.19
N ASP A 241 2.25 8.94 -6.15
CA ASP A 241 2.90 10.18 -6.57
C ASP A 241 1.90 11.25 -7.03
N GLN A 242 2.08 12.50 -6.58
CA GLN A 242 1.24 13.63 -6.99
C GLN A 242 1.22 13.89 -8.50
N GLU A 243 2.32 13.56 -9.18
CA GLU A 243 2.42 13.67 -10.64
C GLU A 243 1.42 12.76 -11.36
N LEU A 244 1.16 11.56 -10.81
CA LEU A 244 0.18 10.63 -11.38
C LEU A 244 -1.24 11.22 -11.29
N TYR A 245 -1.56 11.93 -10.19
CA TYR A 245 -2.87 12.58 -10.07
C TYR A 245 -3.00 13.72 -11.08
N ARG A 246 -1.95 14.51 -11.28
CA ARG A 246 -1.93 15.59 -12.29
C ARG A 246 -2.10 15.05 -13.70
N SER A 247 -1.41 13.97 -14.07
CA SER A 247 -1.55 13.39 -15.40
C SER A 247 -2.96 12.85 -15.65
N LEU A 248 -3.59 12.24 -14.64
CA LEU A 248 -4.97 11.77 -14.72
C LEU A 248 -5.96 12.94 -14.86
N GLU A 249 -5.74 14.06 -14.16
CA GLU A 249 -6.55 15.27 -14.31
C GLU A 249 -6.36 15.95 -15.66
N GLU A 250 -5.13 16.00 -16.18
CA GLU A 250 -4.84 16.56 -17.50
C GLU A 250 -5.52 15.78 -18.62
N SER A 251 -5.63 14.45 -18.48
CA SER A 251 -6.35 13.62 -19.45
C SER A 251 -7.81 14.05 -19.64
N LYS A 252 -8.41 14.77 -18.68
CA LYS A 252 -9.79 15.25 -18.73
C LYS A 252 -10.03 16.29 -19.84
N LYS A 253 -8.98 17.00 -20.26
CA LYS A 253 -9.04 18.01 -21.32
C LYS A 253 -9.01 17.36 -22.70
#